data_AF-A0A7J9HPP6-F1
#
_entry.id   AF-A0A7J9HPP6-F1
#
_cell.length_a   1.000
_cell.length_b   1.000
_cell.length_c   1.000
_cell.angle_alpha   90.00
_cell.angle_beta   90.00
_cell.angle_gamma   90.00
#
_symmetry.space_group_name_H-M   'P 1'
#
loop_
_entity.id
_entity.type
_entity.pdbx_description
1 polymer ?
#
loop_
_entity_poly.entity_id
_entity_poly.type
_entity_poly.pdbx_seq_one_letter_code
_entity_poly.pdbx_strand_id
1 'polypeptide(L)'
;MRYVTRTSALEYEDFNSARYRLIERAEKFGEISYKARRIIAMLSQDFIFDGCTILVHGFSRVVLEVLKTAAENKKHFRVFCTEGRPDRTGLRLSNELAKLDVPVKLLIDSAVAYTMDEVDMVLVGADGVVESGGIIN
;
A
#
# COMPACT_ATOMS: atom_id res chain seq x y z
N MET A 1 -15.05 6.72 10.01
CA MET A 1 -16.13 7.11 10.95
C MET A 1 -17.47 6.45 10.65
N ARG A 2 -17.99 6.46 9.40
CA ARG A 2 -19.32 5.91 9.08
C ARG A 2 -19.55 4.47 9.56
N TYR A 3 -18.57 3.57 9.42
CA TYR A 3 -18.72 2.18 9.90
C TYR A 3 -19.00 2.12 11.41
N VAL A 4 -18.30 2.92 12.20
CA VAL A 4 -18.43 2.90 13.66
C VAL A 4 -19.75 3.50 14.10
N THR A 5 -20.13 4.66 13.54
CA THR A 5 -21.30 5.43 13.99
C THR A 5 -22.62 5.02 13.36
N ARG A 6 -22.63 4.38 12.20
CA ARG A 6 -23.87 4.03 11.48
C ARG A 6 -24.38 2.67 11.95
N THR A 7 -25.08 2.66 13.08
CA THR A 7 -25.79 1.50 13.60
C THR A 7 -27.10 1.93 14.25
N SER A 8 -28.21 1.29 13.88
CA SER A 8 -29.55 1.58 14.42
C SER A 8 -29.68 1.27 15.92
N ALA A 9 -28.78 0.43 16.45
CA ALA A 9 -28.71 0.09 17.86
C ALA A 9 -28.45 1.30 18.77
N LEU A 10 -27.84 2.39 18.27
CA LEU A 10 -27.56 3.59 19.07
C LEU A 10 -28.80 4.41 19.39
N GLU A 11 -29.90 4.25 18.64
CA GLU A 11 -31.12 5.05 18.79
C GLU A 11 -31.96 4.65 20.01
N TYR A 12 -31.73 3.45 20.57
CA TYR A 12 -32.55 2.87 21.64
C TYR A 12 -31.74 2.47 22.89
N GLU A 13 -30.44 2.78 22.94
CA GLU A 13 -29.53 2.42 24.02
C GLU A 13 -29.23 3.63 24.95
N ASP A 14 -28.95 3.36 26.23
CA ASP A 14 -28.42 4.38 27.14
C ASP A 14 -26.97 4.76 26.76
N PHE A 15 -26.51 5.90 27.28
CA PHE A 15 -25.20 6.45 26.90
C PHE A 15 -24.03 5.48 27.12
N ASN A 16 -24.03 4.71 28.21
CA ASN A 16 -22.91 3.80 28.51
C ASN A 16 -22.90 2.61 27.55
N SER A 17 -24.08 2.05 27.26
CA SER A 17 -24.24 0.99 26.27
C SER A 17 -23.83 1.46 24.87
N ALA A 18 -24.27 2.65 24.47
CA ALA A 18 -23.88 3.28 23.21
C ALA A 18 -22.36 3.48 23.10
N ARG A 19 -21.72 3.99 24.15
CA ARG A 19 -20.25 4.15 24.22
C ARG A 19 -19.53 2.81 24.06
N TYR A 20 -19.95 1.79 24.80
CA TYR A 20 -19.34 0.46 24.71
C TYR A 20 -19.43 -0.10 23.29
N ARG A 21 -20.59 0.03 22.65
CA ARG A 21 -20.82 -0.44 21.28
C ARG A 21 -19.97 0.30 20.25
N LEU A 22 -19.79 1.62 20.38
CA LEU A 22 -18.92 2.39 19.50
C LEU A 22 -17.46 1.90 19.60
N ILE A 23 -16.98 1.60 20.81
CA ILE A 23 -15.63 1.08 21.02
C ILE A 23 -15.48 -0.30 20.36
N GLU A 24 -16.40 -1.22 20.61
CA GLU A 24 -16.40 -2.57 20.01
C GLU A 24 -16.35 -2.49 18.47
N ARG A 25 -17.15 -1.60 17.87
CA ARG A 25 -17.15 -1.41 16.41
C ARG A 25 -15.88 -0.76 15.89
N ALA A 26 -15.27 0.15 16.66
CA ALA A 26 -14.00 0.76 16.31
C ALA A 26 -12.87 -0.28 16.31
N GLU A 27 -12.84 -1.19 17.29
CA GLU A 27 -11.89 -2.30 17.34
C GLU A 27 -12.05 -3.23 16.13
N LYS A 28 -13.29 -3.66 15.82
CA LYS A 28 -13.58 -4.46 14.62
C LYS A 28 -13.16 -3.76 13.33
N PHE A 29 -13.39 -2.45 13.21
CA PHE A 29 -12.95 -1.67 12.05
C PHE A 29 -11.43 -1.61 11.94
N GLY A 30 -10.73 -1.51 13.07
CA GLY A 30 -9.27 -1.60 13.14
C GLY A 30 -8.77 -2.94 12.59
N GLU A 31 -9.34 -4.06 13.04
CA GLU A 31 -8.97 -5.39 12.56
C GLU A 31 -9.18 -5.56 11.05
N ILE A 32 -10.31 -5.08 10.52
CA ILE A 32 -10.60 -5.11 9.08
C ILE A 32 -9.53 -4.31 8.32
N SER A 33 -9.18 -3.12 8.83
CA SER A 33 -8.17 -2.24 8.21
C SER A 33 -6.79 -2.89 8.17
N TYR A 34 -6.39 -3.61 9.23
CA TYR A 34 -5.15 -4.37 9.25
C TYR A 34 -5.15 -5.52 8.25
N LYS A 35 -6.24 -6.30 8.19
CA LYS A 35 -6.37 -7.45 7.27
C LYS A 35 -6.39 -7.00 5.81
N ALA A 36 -6.98 -5.84 5.51
CA ALA A 36 -7.12 -5.33 4.15
C ALA A 36 -5.77 -5.25 3.40
N ARG A 37 -4.70 -4.80 4.06
CA ARG A 37 -3.37 -4.71 3.43
C ARG A 37 -2.87 -6.07 2.93
N ARG A 38 -3.01 -7.10 3.75
CA ARG A 38 -2.59 -8.46 3.41
C ARG A 38 -3.44 -9.04 2.28
N ILE A 39 -4.74 -8.76 2.28
CA ILE A 39 -5.64 -9.17 1.20
C ILE A 39 -5.22 -8.52 -0.12
N ILE A 40 -4.94 -7.21 -0.10
CA ILE A 40 -4.45 -6.49 -1.28
C ILE A 40 -3.15 -7.12 -1.79
N ALA A 41 -2.19 -7.42 -0.90
CA ALA A 41 -0.94 -8.06 -1.28
C ALA A 41 -1.14 -9.43 -1.95
N MET A 42 -1.98 -10.28 -1.35
CA MET A 42 -2.28 -11.62 -1.88
C MET A 42 -2.94 -11.56 -3.27
N LEU A 43 -3.85 -10.60 -3.50
CA LEU A 43 -4.53 -10.45 -4.79
C LEU A 43 -3.64 -9.77 -5.84
N SER A 44 -2.80 -8.82 -5.43
CA SER A 44 -2.01 -8.01 -6.36
C SER A 44 -0.75 -8.71 -6.82
N GLN A 45 -0.21 -9.63 -6.02
CA GLN A 45 1.03 -10.33 -6.36
C GLN A 45 0.92 -11.11 -7.69
N ASP A 46 -0.27 -11.56 -8.08
CA ASP A 46 -0.49 -12.30 -9.32
C ASP A 46 -0.25 -11.48 -10.59
N PHE A 47 -0.32 -10.15 -10.51
CA PHE A 47 0.01 -9.26 -11.63
C PHE A 47 1.52 -9.10 -11.83
N ILE A 48 2.33 -9.42 -10.83
CA ILE A 48 3.79 -9.44 -10.94
C ILE A 48 4.19 -10.74 -11.63
N PHE A 49 4.84 -10.64 -12.79
CA PHE A 49 5.36 -11.77 -13.54
C PHE A 49 6.88 -11.83 -13.48
N ASP A 50 7.45 -13.01 -13.71
CA ASP A 50 8.89 -13.20 -13.64
C ASP A 50 9.64 -12.41 -14.71
N GLY A 51 10.75 -11.81 -14.32
CA GLY A 51 11.60 -10.96 -15.15
C GLY A 51 11.12 -9.51 -15.27
N CYS A 52 9.97 -9.13 -14.69
CA CYS A 52 9.45 -7.78 -14.86
C CYS A 52 10.25 -6.69 -14.12
N THR A 53 10.16 -5.48 -14.64
CA THR A 53 10.69 -4.25 -14.07
C THR A 53 9.54 -3.39 -13.56
N ILE A 54 9.51 -3.16 -12.25
CA ILE A 54 8.44 -2.40 -11.59
C ILE A 54 8.96 -1.04 -11.18
N LEU A 55 8.27 0.04 -11.55
CA LEU A 55 8.52 1.37 -11.02
C LEU A 55 7.61 1.65 -9.81
N VAL A 56 8.19 2.17 -8.74
CA VAL A 56 7.50 2.60 -7.53
C VAL A 56 7.85 4.04 -7.20
N HIS A 57 6.85 4.80 -6.73
CA HIS A 57 7.03 6.17 -6.27
C HIS A 57 7.05 6.23 -4.73
N GLY A 58 8.20 6.65 -4.17
CA GLY A 58 8.38 6.84 -2.73
C GLY A 58 8.19 5.57 -1.89
N PHE A 59 7.62 5.72 -0.68
CA PHE A 59 7.31 4.61 0.22
C PHE A 59 5.82 4.45 0.43
N SER A 60 5.29 3.29 0.04
CA SER A 60 3.94 2.86 0.41
C SER A 60 3.98 1.55 1.18
N ARG A 61 3.31 1.53 2.33
CA ARG A 61 3.19 0.33 3.17
C ARG A 61 2.46 -0.81 2.47
N VAL A 62 1.52 -0.50 1.58
CA VAL A 62 0.75 -1.49 0.83
C VAL A 62 1.58 -2.04 -0.32
N VAL A 63 2.25 -1.17 -1.08
CA VAL A 63 3.13 -1.59 -2.19
C VAL A 63 4.28 -2.44 -1.67
N LEU A 64 4.89 -2.07 -0.53
CA LEU A 64 5.92 -2.90 0.10
C LEU A 64 5.41 -4.31 0.44
N GLU A 65 4.19 -4.43 0.99
CA GLU A 65 3.61 -5.74 1.33
C GLU A 65 3.35 -6.59 0.08
N VAL A 66 2.89 -5.97 -1.01
CA VAL A 66 2.68 -6.63 -2.32
C VAL A 66 4.01 -7.18 -2.84
N LEU A 67 5.04 -6.34 -2.91
CA LEU A 67 6.36 -6.73 -3.42
C LEU A 67 7.01 -7.79 -2.53
N LYS A 68 6.88 -7.67 -1.20
CA LYS A 68 7.36 -8.66 -0.25
C LYS A 68 6.67 -10.01 -0.45
N THR A 69 5.34 -10.01 -0.59
CA THR A 69 4.56 -11.24 -0.82
C THR A 69 4.97 -11.89 -2.14
N ALA A 70 5.18 -11.10 -3.20
CA ALA A 70 5.66 -11.62 -4.48
C ALA A 70 7.06 -12.25 -4.38
N ALA A 71 8.00 -11.59 -3.67
CA ALA A 71 9.34 -12.12 -3.44
C ALA A 71 9.32 -13.41 -2.60
N GLU A 72 8.51 -13.45 -1.54
CA GLU A 72 8.32 -14.66 -0.71
C GLU A 72 7.73 -15.83 -1.51
N ASN A 73 6.88 -15.53 -2.49
CA ASN A 73 6.36 -16.50 -3.47
C ASN A 73 7.35 -16.82 -4.60
N LYS A 74 8.62 -16.48 -4.43
CA LYS A 74 9.74 -16.78 -5.35
C LYS A 74 9.60 -16.17 -6.74
N LYS A 75 8.89 -15.05 -6.86
CA LYS A 75 8.86 -14.29 -8.11
C LYS A 75 10.15 -13.50 -8.26
N HIS A 76 10.73 -13.51 -9.45
CA HIS A 76 11.96 -12.79 -9.76
C HIS A 76 11.64 -11.50 -10.50
N PHE A 77 11.88 -10.35 -9.90
CA PHE A 77 11.63 -9.05 -10.51
C PHE A 77 12.65 -8.02 -10.00
N ARG A 78 12.75 -6.88 -10.69
CA ARG A 78 13.59 -5.76 -10.27
C ARG A 78 12.73 -4.50 -10.08
N VAL A 79 13.16 -3.61 -9.20
CA VAL A 79 12.39 -2.41 -8.84
C VAL A 79 13.20 -1.15 -9.12
N PHE A 80 12.57 -0.20 -9.81
CA PHE A 80 13.00 1.18 -9.84
C PHE A 80 12.20 1.95 -8.80
N CYS A 81 12.89 2.68 -7.93
CA CYS A 81 12.26 3.44 -6.86
C CYS A 81 12.66 4.91 -6.97
N THR A 82 11.71 5.83 -7.05
CA THR A 82 12.02 7.26 -7.01
C THR A 82 12.49 7.65 -5.61
N GLU A 83 13.45 8.58 -5.48
CA GLU A 83 13.94 9.02 -4.17
C GLU A 83 12.79 9.58 -3.29
N GLY A 84 11.80 10.26 -3.88
CA GLY A 84 10.62 10.75 -3.18
C GLY A 84 10.94 11.99 -2.34
N ARG A 85 11.46 13.05 -2.97
CA ARG A 85 11.67 14.35 -2.30
C ARG A 85 10.34 14.96 -1.84
N PRO A 86 10.35 15.74 -0.74
CA PRO A 86 11.52 16.20 0.03
C PRO A 86 12.05 15.19 1.05
N ASP A 87 11.23 14.25 1.51
CA ASP A 87 11.50 13.38 2.66
C ASP A 87 12.38 12.16 2.35
N ARG A 88 12.65 11.92 1.07
CA ARG A 88 13.47 10.81 0.55
C ARG A 88 12.91 9.44 0.94
N THR A 89 11.59 9.30 0.92
CA THR A 89 10.90 8.09 1.39
C THR A 89 11.28 6.84 0.59
N GLY A 90 11.66 6.98 -0.69
CA GLY A 90 12.10 5.88 -1.53
C GLY A 90 13.34 5.14 -1.03
N LEU A 91 14.24 5.82 -0.30
CA LEU A 91 15.40 5.18 0.35
C LEU A 91 14.93 4.09 1.33
N ARG A 92 13.86 4.37 2.08
CA ARG A 92 13.31 3.40 3.03
C ARG A 92 12.77 2.16 2.30
N LEU A 93 12.01 2.35 1.23
CA LEU A 93 11.48 1.23 0.43
C LEU A 93 12.63 0.39 -0.13
N SER A 94 13.64 1.05 -0.71
CA SER A 94 14.82 0.39 -1.27
C SER A 94 15.56 -0.46 -0.23
N ASN A 95 15.73 0.06 1.00
CA ASN A 95 16.39 -0.68 2.07
C ASN A 95 15.57 -1.89 2.54
N GLU A 96 14.24 -1.79 2.60
CA GLU A 96 13.40 -2.94 2.97
C GLU A 96 13.41 -4.03 1.90
N LEU A 97 13.39 -3.66 0.62
CA LEU A 97 13.46 -4.61 -0.49
C LEU A 97 14.86 -5.24 -0.64
N ALA A 98 15.92 -4.48 -0.38
CA ALA A 98 17.29 -5.01 -0.39
C ALA A 98 17.51 -6.11 0.66
N LYS A 99 16.83 -6.04 1.82
CA LYS A 99 16.85 -7.11 2.85
C LYS A 99 16.19 -8.40 2.38
N LEU A 100 15.37 -8.34 1.33
CA LEU A 100 14.66 -9.46 0.72
C LEU A 100 15.35 -9.96 -0.56
N ASP A 101 16.58 -9.51 -0.82
CA ASP A 101 17.36 -9.81 -2.03
C ASP A 101 16.66 -9.42 -3.34
N VAL A 102 15.74 -8.44 -3.28
CA VAL A 102 15.11 -7.86 -4.48
C VAL A 102 16.02 -6.76 -5.03
N PRO A 103 16.45 -6.83 -6.31
CA PRO A 103 17.26 -5.78 -6.92
C PRO A 103 16.50 -4.46 -7.00
N VAL A 104 17.02 -3.41 -6.36
CA VAL A 104 16.44 -2.07 -6.41
C VAL A 104 17.44 -1.05 -6.93
N LYS A 105 17.00 -0.21 -7.88
CA LYS A 105 17.72 0.98 -8.33
C LYS A 105 16.96 2.23 -7.92
N LEU A 106 17.61 3.10 -7.16
CA LEU A 106 17.06 4.41 -6.83
C LEU A 106 17.22 5.37 -7.99
N LEU A 107 16.17 6.11 -8.29
CA LEU A 107 16.10 7.13 -9.31
C LEU A 107 15.91 8.49 -8.65
N ILE A 108 16.58 9.52 -9.18
CA ILE A 108 16.18 10.90 -8.89
C ILE A 108 14.79 11.15 -9.47
N ASP A 109 13.98 11.97 -8.81
CA ASP A 109 12.57 12.15 -9.20
C ASP A 109 12.43 12.67 -10.65
N SER A 110 13.40 13.44 -11.14
CA SER A 110 13.42 13.95 -12.52
C SER A 110 13.79 12.91 -13.58
N ALA A 111 14.37 11.77 -13.21
CA ALA A 111 14.84 10.74 -14.14
C ALA A 111 13.78 9.69 -14.49
N VAL A 112 12.59 9.75 -13.87
CA VAL A 112 11.52 8.77 -14.08
C VAL A 112 11.16 8.60 -15.55
N ALA A 113 10.99 9.71 -16.26
CA ALA A 113 10.63 9.70 -17.68
C ALA A 113 11.69 9.02 -18.55
N TYR A 114 12.97 9.12 -18.17
CA TYR A 114 14.07 8.51 -18.92
C TYR A 114 14.10 6.98 -18.77
N THR A 115 13.57 6.44 -17.68
CA THR A 115 13.58 4.99 -17.40
C THR A 115 12.29 4.29 -17.82
N MET A 116 11.33 5.01 -18.38
CA MET A 116 9.97 4.50 -18.59
C MET A 116 9.90 3.46 -19.71
N ASP A 117 10.84 3.47 -20.65
CA ASP A 117 10.99 2.48 -21.72
C ASP A 117 11.43 1.10 -21.20
N GLU A 118 12.11 1.05 -20.05
CA GLU A 118 12.55 -0.18 -19.39
C GLU A 118 11.51 -0.75 -18.40
N VAL A 119 10.42 -0.03 -18.12
CA VAL A 119 9.44 -0.36 -17.08
C VAL A 119 8.24 -1.12 -17.66
N ASP A 120 7.97 -2.30 -17.11
CA ASP A 120 6.81 -3.12 -17.52
C ASP A 120 5.54 -2.72 -16.77
N MET A 121 5.68 -2.24 -15.53
CA MET A 121 4.56 -1.89 -14.66
C MET A 121 4.92 -0.79 -13.67
N VAL A 122 3.94 0.07 -13.37
CA VAL A 122 4.06 1.06 -12.29
C VAL A 122 3.12 0.68 -11.14
N LEU A 123 3.66 0.62 -9.93
CA LEU A 123 2.90 0.42 -8.69
C LEU A 123 3.08 1.62 -7.77
N VAL A 124 1.98 2.31 -7.47
CA VAL A 124 1.95 3.47 -6.57
C VAL A 124 1.02 3.25 -5.38
N GLY A 125 1.31 3.94 -4.28
CA GLY A 125 0.36 4.10 -3.20
C GLY A 125 -0.77 5.07 -3.56
N ALA A 126 -1.79 5.08 -2.72
CA ALA A 126 -2.82 6.11 -2.72
C ALA A 126 -3.25 6.37 -1.26
N ASP A 127 -3.09 7.60 -0.81
CA ASP A 127 -3.58 8.08 0.49
C ASP A 127 -5.08 8.38 0.45
N GLY A 128 -5.58 8.78 -0.73
CA GLY A 128 -6.99 9.00 -0.99
C GLY A 128 -7.39 8.57 -2.39
N VAL A 129 -8.61 8.07 -2.52
CA VAL A 129 -9.26 7.82 -3.82
C VAL A 129 -10.55 8.64 -3.83
N VAL A 130 -10.71 9.49 -4.84
CA VAL A 130 -11.89 10.36 -4.98
C VAL A 130 -12.98 9.65 -5.79
N GLU A 131 -14.19 10.19 -5.80
CA GLU A 131 -15.36 9.57 -6.44
C GLU A 131 -15.18 9.35 -7.94
N SER A 132 -14.40 10.18 -8.63
CA SER A 132 -14.06 10.00 -10.04
C SER A 132 -13.08 8.84 -10.31
N GLY A 133 -12.54 8.20 -9.27
CA GLY A 133 -11.49 7.18 -9.36
C GLY A 133 -10.07 7.75 -9.39
N GLY A 134 -9.91 9.07 -9.37
CA GLY A 134 -8.60 9.71 -9.22
C GLY A 134 -7.96 9.40 -7.87
N ILE A 135 -6.64 9.41 -7.82
CA ILE A 135 -5.86 9.15 -6.59
C ILE A 135 -5.13 10.41 -6.12
N ILE A 136 -4.98 10.51 -4.80
CA ILE A 136 -4.13 11.48 -4.11
C ILE A 136 -3.09 10.67 -3.35
N ASN A 137 -1.81 11.02 -3.53
CA ASN A 137 -0.64 10.38 -2.92
C ASN A 137 0.42 11.42 -2.60
#